data_AF-C0L016-F1
#
_entry.id   AF-C0L016-F1
#
_cell.length_a   1.000
_cell.length_b   1.000
_cell.length_c   1.000
_cell.angle_alpha   90.00
_cell.angle_beta   90.00
_cell.angle_gamma   90.00
#
_symmetry.space_group_name_H-M   'P 1'
#
loop_
_entity.id
_entity.type
_entity.pdbx_description
1 polymer ?
#
loop_
_entity_poly.entity_id
_entity_poly.type
_entity_poly.pdbx_seq_one_letter_code
_entity_poly.pdbx_strand_id
1 'polypeptide(L)'
;HKSILPYWYFDQCGSNVYSACLDFQIPHTLFALDAGAARDEFQVFRWDGIKRSFAAHNQDQNLRSAMRNSTVWIYELFAKEIGEDKARRYLKQIDYGNADPSTSNGDYWIDGNLAIAAQEQIAFLRKLYHNELPFRVKHQRLVKDLMIVEAGRNWILRAKTGWEGRMGWWVGWVE
;
A
#
# COMPACT_ATOMS: atom_id res chain seq x y z
N HIS A 1 -27.74 -15.37 9.23
CA HIS A 1 -26.45 -15.05 8.58
C HIS A 1 -26.62 -13.83 7.68
N LYS A 2 -26.27 -12.63 8.14
CA LYS A 2 -26.17 -11.45 7.28
C LYS A 2 -24.75 -11.45 6.71
N SER A 3 -24.58 -11.91 5.49
CA SER A 3 -23.38 -11.70 4.70
C SER A 3 -23.27 -10.20 4.41
N ILE A 4 -22.41 -9.50 5.15
CA ILE A 4 -21.96 -8.16 4.79
C ILE A 4 -21.11 -8.35 3.54
N LEU A 5 -21.66 -8.00 2.38
CA LEU A 5 -20.89 -7.98 1.15
C LEU A 5 -19.95 -6.78 1.21
N PRO A 6 -18.66 -6.93 0.86
CA PRO A 6 -17.75 -5.80 0.84
C PRO A 6 -18.23 -4.76 -0.17
N TYR A 7 -18.48 -3.54 0.31
CA TYR A 7 -18.73 -2.38 -0.55
C TYR A 7 -17.38 -1.78 -0.93
N TRP A 8 -17.13 -1.71 -2.25
CA TRP A 8 -15.95 -1.09 -2.83
C TRP A 8 -16.25 0.39 -3.04
N TYR A 9 -15.54 1.28 -2.35
CA TYR A 9 -15.64 2.72 -2.57
C TYR A 9 -14.50 3.18 -3.48
N PHE A 10 -14.83 3.93 -4.52
CA PHE A 10 -13.88 4.56 -5.44
C PHE A 10 -14.46 5.91 -5.89
N ASP A 11 -13.67 6.98 -5.82
CA ASP A 11 -14.08 8.33 -6.19
C ASP A 11 -13.08 8.97 -7.17
N GLN A 12 -13.03 8.48 -8.41
CA GLN A 12 -13.40 9.21 -9.64
C GLN A 12 -13.04 8.47 -10.96
N CYS A 13 -14.06 8.40 -11.82
CA CYS A 13 -14.16 8.32 -13.30
C CYS A 13 -13.07 7.66 -14.20
N GLY A 14 -13.47 6.54 -14.81
CA GLY A 14 -13.05 6.15 -16.17
C GLY A 14 -12.02 5.02 -16.28
N SER A 15 -11.82 4.51 -17.48
CA SER A 15 -10.79 3.51 -17.84
C SER A 15 -9.38 4.10 -17.95
N ASN A 16 -9.11 5.18 -17.21
CA ASN A 16 -7.86 5.90 -17.23
C ASN A 16 -6.86 5.24 -16.26
N VAL A 17 -5.59 5.28 -16.63
CA VAL A 17 -4.47 4.77 -15.82
C VAL A 17 -3.85 5.96 -15.08
N TYR A 18 -3.62 5.81 -13.78
CA TYR A 18 -3.06 6.86 -12.92
C TYR A 18 -1.86 6.35 -12.12
N SER A 19 -1.04 7.26 -11.59
CA SER A 19 -0.03 6.90 -10.60
C SER A 19 -0.71 6.30 -9.36
N ALA A 20 -0.10 5.26 -8.79
CA ALA A 20 -0.60 4.63 -7.57
C ALA A 20 -0.43 5.54 -6.33
N CYS A 21 0.54 6.45 -6.32
CA CYS A 21 0.75 7.37 -5.22
C CYS A 21 0.90 6.62 -3.86
N LEU A 22 0.31 7.13 -2.78
CA LEU A 22 0.42 6.55 -1.43
C LEU A 22 -0.50 5.34 -1.17
N ASP A 23 -1.39 4.96 -2.10
CA ASP A 23 -2.17 3.73 -1.95
C ASP A 23 -1.32 2.48 -2.21
N PHE A 24 -0.23 2.64 -2.97
CA PHE A 24 0.79 1.63 -3.23
C PHE A 24 1.46 1.11 -1.96
N GLN A 25 1.33 1.82 -0.84
CA GLN A 25 1.77 1.35 0.46
C GLN A 25 1.15 -0.01 0.86
N ILE A 26 -0.04 -0.35 0.33
CA ILE A 26 -0.67 -1.66 0.54
C ILE A 26 0.17 -2.79 -0.09
N PRO A 27 0.36 -2.88 -1.42
CA PRO A 27 1.21 -3.91 -2.02
C PRO A 27 2.67 -3.78 -1.58
N HIS A 28 3.21 -2.57 -1.39
CA HIS A 28 4.60 -2.39 -0.98
C HIS A 28 4.89 -2.97 0.40
N THR A 29 3.93 -2.93 1.33
CA THR A 29 4.07 -3.59 2.63
C THR A 29 4.10 -5.12 2.50
N LEU A 30 3.33 -5.71 1.57
CA LEU A 30 3.44 -7.15 1.27
C LEU A 30 4.83 -7.49 0.74
N PHE A 31 5.37 -6.65 -0.15
CA PHE A 31 6.68 -6.86 -0.75
C PHE A 31 7.78 -6.76 0.31
N ALA A 32 7.69 -5.79 1.22
CA ALA A 32 8.65 -5.63 2.32
C ALA A 32 8.65 -6.83 3.27
N LEU A 33 7.46 -7.35 3.62
CA LEU A 33 7.32 -8.55 4.47
C LEU A 33 7.85 -9.82 3.79
N ASP A 34 7.58 -9.99 2.48
CA ASP A 34 8.08 -11.14 1.74
C ASP A 34 9.58 -11.06 1.47
N ALA A 35 10.10 -9.86 1.22
CA ALA A 35 11.51 -9.64 0.97
C ALA A 35 12.40 -9.71 2.21
N GLY A 36 11.81 -9.62 3.41
CA GLY A 36 12.55 -9.57 4.67
C GLY A 36 12.92 -8.16 5.14
N ALA A 37 12.55 -7.12 4.38
CA ALA A 37 12.79 -5.72 4.73
C ALA A 37 11.97 -5.24 5.94
N ALA A 38 10.86 -5.92 6.19
CA ALA A 38 10.13 -5.82 7.45
C ALA A 38 9.88 -7.24 7.99
N ARG A 39 10.14 -7.43 9.29
CA ARG A 39 9.92 -8.70 9.97
C ARG A 39 8.45 -8.88 10.37
N ASP A 40 7.89 -7.84 10.99
CA ASP A 40 6.56 -7.81 11.60
C ASP A 40 6.16 -6.37 11.95
N GLU A 41 4.97 -6.20 12.52
CA GLU A 41 4.42 -4.92 12.98
C GLU A 41 5.10 -4.33 14.22
N PHE A 42 5.95 -5.10 14.92
CA PHE A 42 6.65 -4.67 16.12
C PHE A 42 8.07 -4.17 15.82
N GLN A 43 8.61 -4.45 14.62
CA GLN A 43 9.87 -3.88 14.19
C GLN A 43 9.81 -2.36 14.21
N VAL A 44 10.79 -1.76 14.90
CA VAL A 44 10.99 -0.32 14.97
C VAL A 44 12.05 0.08 13.96
N PHE A 45 11.68 0.99 13.06
CA PHE A 45 12.57 1.70 12.15
C PHE A 45 12.93 3.03 12.80
N ARG A 46 14.22 3.20 13.11
CA ARG A 46 14.71 4.39 13.81
C ARG A 46 14.72 5.58 12.87
N TRP A 47 14.26 6.72 13.38
CA TRP A 47 14.30 7.98 12.65
C TRP A 47 15.75 8.44 12.47
N ASP A 48 16.03 8.95 11.27
CA ASP A 48 17.34 9.48 10.87
C ASP A 48 17.67 10.86 11.46
N GLY A 49 16.74 11.47 12.21
CA GLY A 49 16.89 12.82 12.75
C GLY A 49 16.63 13.93 11.72
N ILE A 50 16.33 13.59 10.47
CA ILE A 50 16.04 14.58 9.41
C ILE A 50 14.62 15.09 9.58
N LYS A 51 14.49 16.39 9.85
CA LYS A 51 13.20 17.07 10.02
C LYS A 51 12.50 17.22 8.68
N ARG A 52 11.38 16.53 8.53
CA ARG A 52 10.43 16.58 7.40
C ARG A 52 9.26 17.50 7.71
N SER A 53 8.54 17.92 6.67
CA SER A 53 7.44 18.88 6.76
C SER A 53 6.25 18.41 7.60
N PHE A 54 5.93 17.11 7.56
CA PHE A 54 4.86 16.53 8.36
C PHE A 54 5.40 15.99 9.69
N ALA A 55 4.92 16.54 10.80
CA ALA A 55 5.46 16.25 12.13
C ALA A 55 5.43 14.75 12.49
N ALA A 56 4.40 14.01 12.06
CA ALA A 56 4.28 12.58 12.36
C ALA A 56 5.34 11.70 11.66
N HIS A 57 6.06 12.23 10.67
CA HIS A 57 7.19 11.55 10.03
C HIS A 57 8.51 11.68 10.82
N ASN A 58 8.58 12.61 11.77
CA ASN A 58 9.81 12.97 12.51
C ASN A 58 9.93 12.20 13.83
N GLN A 59 9.79 10.88 13.75
CA GLN A 59 9.84 9.96 14.87
C GLN A 59 10.07 8.55 14.37
N ASP A 60 10.53 7.67 15.26
CA ASP A 60 10.61 6.25 15.00
C ASP A 60 9.26 5.70 14.52
N GLN A 61 9.30 4.73 13.60
CA GLN A 61 8.11 4.16 13.01
C GLN A 61 8.08 2.65 13.18
N ASN A 62 6.89 2.09 13.12
CA ASN A 62 6.66 0.69 12.77
C ASN A 62 5.72 0.62 11.57
N LEU A 63 5.37 -0.59 11.10
CA LEU A 63 4.47 -0.73 9.95
C LEU A 63 3.12 -0.03 10.16
N ARG A 64 2.60 -0.02 11.39
CA ARG A 64 1.30 0.58 11.73
C ARG A 64 1.35 2.10 11.67
N SER A 65 2.36 2.72 12.29
CA SER A 65 2.52 4.17 12.25
C SER A 65 2.90 4.65 10.85
N ALA A 66 3.73 3.89 10.12
CA ALA A 66 4.12 4.22 8.76
C ALA A 66 2.93 4.21 7.79
N MET A 67 2.09 3.17 7.84
CA MET A 67 0.88 3.09 6.99
C MET A 67 -0.15 4.16 7.38
N ARG A 68 -0.37 4.38 8.69
CA ARG A 68 -1.34 5.37 9.18
C ARG A 68 -0.95 6.81 8.82
N ASN A 69 0.31 7.17 8.99
CA ASN A 69 0.81 8.52 8.75
C ASN A 69 1.31 8.74 7.31
N SER A 70 1.17 7.71 6.45
CA SER A 70 1.76 7.68 5.11
C SER A 70 3.22 8.12 5.10
N THR A 71 4.02 7.55 6.02
CA THR A 71 5.42 7.94 6.23
C THR A 71 6.29 7.45 5.08
N VAL A 72 6.47 8.31 4.07
CA VAL A 72 7.14 7.98 2.79
C VAL A 72 8.53 7.40 2.99
N TRP A 73 9.33 7.96 3.91
CA TRP A 73 10.71 7.53 4.10
C TRP A 73 10.87 6.06 4.56
N ILE A 74 9.85 5.46 5.15
CA ILE A 74 9.85 4.03 5.47
C ILE A 74 9.73 3.19 4.19
N TYR A 75 8.90 3.64 3.24
CA TYR A 75 8.70 2.96 1.97
C TYR A 75 9.87 3.20 1.01
N GLU A 76 10.57 4.33 1.10
CA GLU A 76 11.89 4.54 0.46
C GLU A 76 12.92 3.49 0.92
N LEU A 77 12.97 3.21 2.24
CA LEU A 77 13.85 2.15 2.77
C LEU A 77 13.48 0.78 2.23
N PHE A 78 12.19 0.45 2.17
CA PHE A 78 11.72 -0.81 1.59
C PHE A 78 12.06 -0.93 0.11
N ALA A 79 11.85 0.12 -0.67
CA ALA A 79 12.19 0.12 -2.09
C ALA A 79 13.68 -0.14 -2.32
N LYS A 80 14.55 0.50 -1.51
CA LYS A 80 15.99 0.30 -1.57
C LYS A 80 16.39 -1.14 -1.25
N GLU A 81 15.77 -1.76 -0.24
CA GLU A 81 16.08 -3.14 0.15
C GLU A 81 15.52 -4.18 -0.82
N ILE A 82 14.33 -3.92 -1.38
CA ILE A 82 13.70 -4.80 -2.36
C ILE A 82 14.46 -4.75 -3.70
N GLY A 83 14.81 -3.54 -4.16
CA GLY A 83 15.46 -3.30 -5.44
C GLY A 83 14.51 -3.46 -6.65
N GLU A 84 14.87 -2.85 -7.78
CA GLU A 84 14.00 -2.75 -8.96
C GLU A 84 13.62 -4.12 -9.53
N ASP A 85 14.58 -5.03 -9.71
CA ASP A 85 14.33 -6.36 -10.30
C ASP A 85 13.33 -7.19 -9.49
N LYS A 86 13.39 -7.09 -8.16
CA LYS A 86 12.47 -7.82 -7.28
C LYS A 86 11.11 -7.13 -7.23
N ALA A 87 11.07 -5.80 -7.19
CA ALA A 87 9.83 -5.03 -7.31
C ALA A 87 9.09 -5.37 -8.61
N ARG A 88 9.81 -5.42 -9.75
CA ARG A 88 9.25 -5.77 -11.06
C ARG A 88 8.67 -7.18 -11.07
N ARG A 89 9.37 -8.13 -10.44
CA ARG A 89 8.86 -9.51 -10.29
C ARG A 89 7.59 -9.54 -9.45
N TYR A 90 7.56 -8.86 -8.31
CA TYR A 90 6.37 -8.82 -7.47
C TYR A 90 5.17 -8.19 -8.18
N LEU A 91 5.36 -7.03 -8.81
CA LEU A 91 4.31 -6.34 -9.56
C LEU A 91 3.69 -7.23 -10.64
N LYS A 92 4.53 -7.93 -11.43
CA LYS A 92 4.07 -8.91 -12.43
C LYS A 92 3.35 -10.09 -11.78
N GLN A 93 3.86 -10.58 -10.66
CA GLN A 93 3.31 -11.74 -9.95
C GLN A 93 1.88 -11.49 -9.42
N ILE A 94 1.56 -10.25 -9.06
CA ILE A 94 0.25 -9.86 -8.54
C ILE A 94 -0.67 -9.22 -9.59
N ASP A 95 -0.17 -9.04 -10.81
CA ASP A 95 -0.86 -8.37 -11.92
C ASP A 95 -1.25 -6.92 -11.58
N TYR A 96 -0.26 -6.13 -11.15
CA TYR A 96 -0.49 -4.76 -10.68
C TYR A 96 -0.19 -3.71 -11.76
N GLY A 97 -1.24 -3.27 -12.44
CA GLY A 97 -1.19 -2.21 -13.45
C GLY A 97 -0.17 -2.52 -14.55
N ASN A 98 0.61 -1.52 -14.94
CA ASN A 98 1.66 -1.69 -15.95
C ASN A 98 2.92 -2.43 -15.46
N ALA A 99 2.99 -2.77 -14.17
CA ALA A 99 4.10 -3.47 -13.53
C ALA A 99 5.49 -2.87 -13.80
N ASP A 100 5.58 -1.54 -13.90
CA ASP A 100 6.82 -0.84 -14.20
C ASP A 100 7.37 -0.05 -13.00
N PRO A 101 8.35 -0.60 -12.25
CA PRO A 101 9.05 0.12 -11.21
C PRO A 101 10.20 0.99 -11.72
N SER A 102 10.32 1.23 -13.04
CA SER A 102 11.37 2.12 -13.54
C SER A 102 11.12 3.57 -13.11
N THR A 103 12.21 4.24 -12.74
CA THR A 103 12.19 5.67 -12.42
C THR A 103 13.55 6.29 -12.76
N SER A 104 13.53 7.53 -13.25
CA SER A 104 14.74 8.31 -13.50
C SER A 104 15.20 9.10 -12.27
N ASN A 105 14.28 9.39 -11.34
CA ASN A 105 14.52 10.09 -10.09
C ASN A 105 13.39 9.78 -9.08
N GLY A 106 13.74 9.65 -7.79
CA GLY A 106 12.75 9.46 -6.73
C GLY A 106 12.14 8.06 -6.66
N ASP A 107 10.93 7.98 -6.11
CA ASP A 107 10.25 6.72 -5.83
C ASP A 107 9.41 6.25 -7.00
N TYR A 108 9.54 4.98 -7.38
CA TYR A 108 8.87 4.46 -8.59
C TYR A 108 7.34 4.47 -8.54
N TRP A 109 6.75 4.57 -7.35
CA TRP A 109 5.29 4.61 -7.13
C TRP A 109 4.73 6.02 -6.92
N ILE A 110 5.58 7.04 -6.79
CA ILE A 110 5.18 8.45 -6.66
C ILE A 110 5.60 9.21 -7.91
N ASP A 111 6.90 9.18 -8.22
CA ASP A 111 7.54 9.97 -9.26
C ASP A 111 7.91 9.15 -10.51
N GLY A 112 7.76 7.82 -10.43
CA GLY A 112 8.14 6.90 -11.50
C GLY A 112 7.02 6.55 -12.48
N ASN A 113 7.26 5.47 -13.23
CA ASN A 113 6.37 5.04 -14.31
C ASN A 113 5.24 4.10 -13.84
N LEU A 114 5.17 3.73 -12.56
CA LEU A 114 4.17 2.78 -12.07
C LEU A 114 2.77 3.39 -12.18
N ALA A 115 1.89 2.73 -12.91
CA ALA A 115 0.56 3.22 -13.15
C ALA A 115 -0.47 2.08 -13.16
N ILE A 116 -1.66 2.35 -12.62
CA ILE A 116 -2.74 1.36 -12.45
C ILE A 116 -4.11 2.00 -12.73
N ALA A 117 -5.02 1.25 -13.33
CA ALA A 117 -6.40 1.64 -13.54
C ALA A 117 -7.28 1.30 -12.30
N ALA A 118 -8.39 2.01 -12.14
CA ALA A 118 -9.30 1.81 -11.01
C ALA A 118 -9.84 0.37 -10.90
N GLN A 119 -10.18 -0.26 -12.03
CA GLN A 119 -10.67 -1.63 -12.07
C GLN A 119 -9.58 -2.64 -11.67
N GLU A 120 -8.33 -2.36 -12.03
CA GLU A 120 -7.17 -3.18 -11.65
C GLU A 120 -6.89 -3.06 -10.14
N GLN A 121 -7.03 -1.86 -9.57
CA GLN A 121 -6.97 -1.66 -8.12
C GLN A 121 -8.03 -2.50 -7.39
N ILE A 122 -9.28 -2.49 -7.86
CA ILE A 122 -10.35 -3.31 -7.28
C ILE A 122 -10.03 -4.80 -7.41
N ALA A 123 -9.49 -5.25 -8.55
CA ALA A 123 -9.09 -6.64 -8.74
C ALA A 123 -7.98 -7.06 -7.77
N PHE A 124 -6.97 -6.21 -7.55
CA PHE A 124 -5.93 -6.42 -6.55
C PHE A 124 -6.52 -6.54 -5.14
N LEU A 125 -7.37 -5.59 -4.73
CA LEU A 125 -7.94 -5.59 -3.38
C LEU A 125 -8.88 -6.77 -3.13
N ARG A 126 -9.61 -7.23 -4.14
CA ARG A 126 -10.40 -8.47 -4.06
C ARG A 126 -9.54 -9.69 -3.77
N LYS A 127 -8.40 -9.83 -4.47
CA LYS A 127 -7.43 -10.90 -4.18
C LYS A 127 -6.89 -10.78 -2.75
N LEU A 128 -6.54 -9.57 -2.30
CA LEU A 128 -6.09 -9.32 -0.92
C LEU A 128 -7.15 -9.68 0.13
N TYR A 129 -8.40 -9.30 -0.12
CA TYR A 129 -9.54 -9.60 0.75
C TYR A 129 -9.65 -11.12 0.99
N HIS A 130 -9.65 -11.90 -0.09
CA HIS A 130 -9.76 -13.37 -0.05
C HIS A 130 -8.47 -14.10 0.35
N ASN A 131 -7.35 -13.39 0.52
CA ASN A 131 -6.00 -13.93 0.74
C ASN A 131 -5.46 -14.74 -0.47
N GLU A 132 -5.84 -14.37 -1.68
CA GLU A 132 -5.51 -15.06 -2.93
C GLU A 132 -4.24 -14.52 -3.60
N LEU A 133 -3.60 -13.49 -3.02
CA LEU A 133 -2.31 -13.04 -3.52
C LEU A 133 -1.24 -14.11 -3.24
N PRO A 134 -0.21 -14.24 -4.10
CA PRO A 134 0.82 -15.26 -3.98
C PRO A 134 1.89 -14.91 -2.93
N PHE A 135 1.44 -14.45 -1.76
CA PHE A 135 2.24 -14.18 -0.57
C PHE A 135 1.74 -15.02 0.60
N ARG A 136 2.56 -15.18 1.63
CA ARG A 136 2.14 -15.87 2.86
C ARG A 136 0.86 -15.25 3.42
N VAL A 137 -0.14 -16.09 3.72
CA VAL A 137 -1.44 -15.65 4.26
C VAL A 137 -1.29 -14.76 5.50
N LYS A 138 -0.29 -15.02 6.34
CA LYS A 138 0.01 -14.17 7.51
C LYS A 138 0.39 -12.72 7.14
N HIS A 139 1.11 -12.51 6.03
CA HIS A 139 1.47 -11.16 5.57
C HIS A 139 0.23 -10.44 5.03
N GLN A 140 -0.63 -11.15 4.28
CA GLN A 140 -1.89 -10.61 3.78
C GLN A 140 -2.84 -10.20 4.91
N ARG A 141 -2.96 -11.04 5.95
CA ARG A 141 -3.73 -10.71 7.17
C ARG A 141 -3.15 -9.50 7.90
N LEU A 142 -1.83 -9.42 8.03
CA LEU A 142 -1.19 -8.27 8.66
C LEU A 142 -1.47 -6.98 7.90
N VAL A 143 -1.30 -6.97 6.58
CA VAL A 143 -1.59 -5.77 5.76
C VAL A 143 -3.05 -5.33 5.90
N LYS A 144 -4.01 -6.27 5.92
CA LYS A 144 -5.42 -5.94 6.19
C LYS A 144 -5.63 -5.30 7.57
N ASP A 145 -4.91 -5.75 8.59
CA ASP A 145 -4.94 -5.15 9.93
C ASP A 145 -4.30 -3.76 9.96
N LEU A 146 -3.23 -3.52 9.19
CA LEU A 146 -2.63 -2.18 9.09
C LEU A 146 -3.57 -1.18 8.38
N MET A 147 -4.49 -1.67 7.54
CA MET A 147 -5.47 -0.86 6.82
C MET A 147 -6.70 -0.45 7.67
N ILE A 148 -6.86 -0.89 8.92
CA ILE A 148 -8.03 -0.49 9.75
C ILE A 148 -8.01 1.03 9.93
N VAL A 149 -9.05 1.70 9.43
CA VAL A 149 -9.27 3.13 9.68
C VAL A 149 -10.25 3.32 10.83
N GLU A 150 -11.34 2.57 10.81
CA GLU A 150 -12.39 2.65 11.82
C GLU A 150 -13.06 1.27 11.99
N ALA A 151 -13.57 0.99 13.18
CA ALA A 151 -14.31 -0.23 13.45
C ALA A 151 -15.48 0.06 14.41
N GLY A 152 -16.64 -0.47 14.07
CA GLY A 152 -17.82 -0.50 14.91
C GLY A 152 -18.09 -1.90 15.46
N ARG A 153 -19.23 -2.08 16.14
CA ARG A 153 -19.61 -3.39 16.71
C ARG A 153 -19.76 -4.49 15.65
N ASN A 154 -20.24 -4.12 14.46
CA ASN A 154 -20.62 -5.07 13.40
C ASN A 154 -20.01 -4.70 12.04
N TRP A 155 -18.98 -3.85 12.02
CA TRP A 155 -18.33 -3.44 10.77
C TRP A 155 -16.88 -3.00 11.00
N ILE A 156 -16.04 -3.16 9.99
CA ILE A 156 -14.66 -2.68 9.94
C ILE A 156 -14.44 -1.97 8.61
N LEU A 157 -14.00 -0.71 8.65
CA LEU A 157 -13.54 0.02 7.48
C LEU A 157 -12.03 -0.17 7.33
N ARG A 158 -11.63 -0.79 6.21
CA ARG A 158 -10.24 -0.92 5.81
C ARG A 158 -10.00 -0.05 4.59
N ALA A 159 -9.16 0.96 4.72
CA ALA A 159 -8.91 1.86 3.59
C ALA A 159 -7.52 2.49 3.63
N LYS A 160 -7.07 2.92 2.46
CA LYS A 160 -5.86 3.74 2.30
C LYS A 160 -6.14 4.91 1.37
N THR A 161 -5.56 6.05 1.71
CA THR A 161 -5.59 7.25 0.88
C THR A 161 -4.31 7.41 0.06
N GLY A 162 -4.45 7.96 -1.14
CA GLY A 162 -3.36 8.43 -2.01
C GLY A 162 -3.68 9.82 -2.53
N TRP A 163 -2.66 10.68 -2.68
CA TRP A 163 -2.84 12.02 -3.25
C TRP A 163 -1.57 12.44 -3.98
N GLU A 164 -1.69 12.84 -5.25
CA GLU A 164 -0.57 13.35 -6.07
C GLU A 164 -0.64 14.85 -6.33
N GLY A 165 -1.53 15.58 -5.66
CA GLY A 165 -1.72 17.03 -5.90
C GLY A 165 -2.83 17.36 -6.89
N ARG A 166 -3.22 16.42 -7.75
CA ARG A 166 -4.32 16.58 -8.73
C ARG A 166 -5.38 15.50 -8.61
N MET A 167 -4.95 14.26 -8.39
CA MET A 167 -5.83 13.11 -8.21
C MET A 167 -5.70 12.53 -6.79
N GLY A 168 -6.82 12.03 -6.28
CA GLY A 168 -6.91 11.37 -4.99
C GLY A 168 -7.41 9.94 -5.13
N TRP A 169 -6.77 9.04 -4.40
CA TRP A 169 -7.23 7.68 -4.20
C TRP A 169 -7.80 7.54 -2.80
N TRP A 170 -8.94 6.88 -2.69
CA TRP A 170 -9.38 6.30 -1.43
C TRP A 170 -9.91 4.91 -1.72
N VAL A 171 -9.11 3.90 -1.38
CA VAL A 171 -9.33 2.52 -1.78
C VAL A 171 -9.44 1.62 -0.56
N GLY A 172 -10.34 0.65 -0.62
CA GLY A 172 -10.64 -0.18 0.54
C GLY A 172 -11.95 -0.94 0.43
N TRP A 173 -12.38 -1.50 1.55
CA TRP A 173 -13.68 -2.15 1.71
C TRP A 173 -14.19 -2.03 3.14
N VAL A 174 -15.49 -2.28 3.30
CA VAL A 174 -16.16 -2.43 4.60
C VAL A 174 -16.62 -3.88 4.74
N GLU A 175 -16.32 -4.52 5.87
CA GLU A 175 -16.74 -5.90 6.21
C GLU A 175 -17.43 -5.99 7.57
#